data_AF-A0A2H5EXZ5-F1
#
_entry.id   AF-A0A2H5EXZ5-F1
#
_cell.length_a   1.000
_cell.length_b   1.000
_cell.length_c   1.000
_cell.angle_alpha   90.00
_cell.angle_beta   90.00
_cell.angle_gamma   90.00
#
_symmetry.space_group_name_H-M   'P 1'
#
loop_
_entity.id
_entity.type
_entity.pdbx_description
1 polymer ?
#
loop_
_entity_poly.entity_id
_entity_poly.type
_entity_poly.pdbx_seq_one_letter_code
_entity_poly.pdbx_strand_id
1 'polypeptide(L)'
;MTREDLLEALAPIRLPAAMRVLEGREMLALLGLGLLAAALIALVLGPLLTRRASIRQRLRATRDLPAGERLLAIARITGRLPPDLREAAYRATPPNADEIERASRRRFHR
;
A
#
# COMPACT_ATOMS: atom_id res chain seq x y z
N MET A 1 52.76 -30.15 31.61
CA MET A 1 51.91 -29.43 30.64
C MET A 1 52.20 -27.95 30.77
N THR A 2 52.80 -27.39 29.73
CA THR A 2 53.12 -25.97 29.65
C THR A 2 51.94 -25.20 29.07
N ARG A 3 51.94 -23.87 29.22
CA ARG A 3 50.94 -22.98 28.62
C ARG A 3 50.92 -23.08 27.09
N GLU A 4 52.06 -23.37 26.49
CA GLU A 4 52.22 -23.56 25.04
C GLU A 4 51.51 -24.84 24.59
N ASP A 5 51.61 -25.93 25.35
CA ASP A 5 50.88 -27.19 25.09
C ASP A 5 49.35 -26.98 25.11
N LEU A 6 48.84 -26.11 25.99
CA LEU A 6 47.41 -25.78 26.06
C LEU A 6 46.93 -24.89 24.90
N LEU A 7 47.80 -24.00 24.40
CA LEU A 7 47.49 -23.15 23.25
C LEU A 7 47.56 -23.92 21.93
N GLU A 8 48.45 -24.91 21.85
CA GLU A 8 48.53 -25.82 20.71
C GLU A 8 47.35 -26.82 20.70
N ALA A 9 46.88 -27.26 21.87
CA ALA A 9 45.65 -28.04 21.99
C ALA A 9 44.38 -27.24 21.62
N LEU A 10 44.46 -25.91 21.62
CA LEU A 10 43.44 -24.99 21.11
C LEU A 10 43.61 -24.66 19.62
N ALA A 11 44.40 -25.47 18.88
CA ALA A 11 44.49 -25.44 17.42
C ALA A 11 43.12 -25.12 16.81
N PRO A 12 43.08 -24.26 15.76
CA PRO A 12 41.87 -23.56 15.37
C PRO A 12 40.73 -24.55 15.27
N ILE A 13 39.71 -24.39 16.11
CA ILE A 13 38.46 -25.15 16.06
C ILE A 13 37.85 -24.84 14.69
N ARG A 14 38.33 -25.57 13.68
CA ARG A 14 37.80 -25.56 12.34
C ARG A 14 36.49 -26.30 12.49
N LEU A 15 35.38 -25.57 12.51
CA LEU A 15 34.06 -26.18 12.46
C LEU A 15 34.09 -27.24 11.35
N PRO A 16 33.72 -28.50 11.66
CA PRO A 16 33.64 -29.57 10.69
C PRO A 16 32.90 -29.06 9.45
N ALA A 17 33.35 -29.42 8.24
CA ALA A 17 32.73 -28.92 7.01
C ALA A 17 31.21 -29.16 6.98
N ALA A 18 30.73 -30.24 7.60
CA ALA A 18 29.31 -30.55 7.77
C ALA A 18 28.52 -29.55 8.65
N MET A 19 29.19 -28.79 9.52
CA MET A 19 28.60 -27.70 10.31
C MET A 19 28.74 -26.32 9.64
N ARG A 20 29.52 -26.19 8.55
CA ARG A 20 29.54 -24.99 7.69
C ARG A 20 28.47 -25.10 6.63
N VAL A 21 27.21 -25.23 7.07
CA VAL A 21 26.08 -25.43 6.16
C VAL A 21 25.78 -24.17 5.34
N LEU A 22 26.19 -23.00 5.84
CA LEU A 22 25.88 -21.74 5.19
C LEU A 22 26.98 -20.70 5.44
N GLU A 23 27.66 -20.28 4.39
CA GLU A 23 28.61 -19.18 4.47
C GLU A 23 27.87 -17.84 4.61
N GLY A 24 28.52 -16.82 5.20
CA GLY A 24 27.90 -15.50 5.39
C GLY A 24 27.40 -14.87 4.08
N ARG A 25 28.08 -15.16 2.96
CA ARG A 25 27.65 -14.74 1.62
C ARG A 25 26.36 -15.44 1.17
N GLU A 26 26.19 -16.72 1.51
CA GLU A 26 25.00 -17.50 1.19
C GLU A 26 23.82 -17.06 2.06
N MET A 27 24.06 -16.71 3.33
CA MET A 27 23.06 -16.05 4.18
C MET A 27 22.57 -14.73 3.58
N LEU A 28 23.49 -13.88 3.11
CA LEU A 28 23.12 -12.62 2.46
C LEU A 28 22.35 -12.86 1.15
N ALA A 29 22.75 -13.86 0.36
CA ALA A 29 22.05 -14.23 -0.86
C ALA A 29 20.62 -14.72 -0.56
N LEU A 30 20.44 -15.59 0.43
CA LEU A 30 19.13 -16.10 0.85
C LEU A 30 18.24 -14.99 1.44
N LEU A 31 18.83 -14.06 2.20
CA LEU A 31 18.10 -12.88 2.68
C LEU A 31 17.58 -12.04 1.52
N GLY A 32 18.45 -11.73 0.55
CA GLY A 32 18.06 -10.98 -0.65
C GLY A 32 16.98 -11.70 -1.46
N LEU A 33 17.11 -13.01 -1.63
CA LEU A 33 16.14 -13.83 -2.35
C LEU A 33 14.80 -13.89 -1.61
N GLY A 34 14.82 -14.02 -0.29
CA GLY A 34 13.63 -13.94 0.55
C GLY A 34 12.91 -12.59 0.47
N LEU A 35 13.67 -11.48 0.48
CA LEU A 35 13.10 -10.13 0.30
C LEU A 35 12.48 -9.94 -1.09
N LEU A 36 13.15 -10.43 -2.14
CA LEU A 36 12.61 -10.39 -3.51
C LEU A 36 11.32 -11.22 -3.62
N ALA A 37 11.30 -12.42 -3.04
CA ALA A 37 10.11 -13.27 -3.02
C ALA A 37 8.95 -12.60 -2.24
N ALA A 38 9.24 -12.02 -1.07
CA ALA A 38 8.25 -11.30 -0.28
C ALA A 38 7.68 -10.08 -1.03
N ALA A 39 8.53 -9.32 -1.73
CA ALA A 39 8.10 -8.19 -2.55
C ALA A 39 7.22 -8.63 -3.73
N LEU A 40 7.57 -9.73 -4.40
CA LEU A 40 6.74 -10.33 -5.46
C LEU A 40 5.38 -10.76 -4.93
N ILE A 41 5.34 -11.45 -3.78
CA ILE A 41 4.09 -11.84 -3.13
C ILE A 41 3.27 -10.59 -2.78
N ALA A 42 3.89 -9.58 -2.15
CA ALA A 42 3.22 -8.34 -1.80
C ALA A 42 2.69 -7.56 -3.03
N LEU A 43 3.36 -7.66 -4.18
CA LEU A 43 2.89 -7.06 -5.44
C LEU A 43 1.67 -7.80 -5.99
N VAL A 44 1.69 -9.14 -5.96
CA VAL A 44 0.59 -9.98 -6.46
C VAL A 44 -0.63 -9.91 -5.53
N LEU A 45 -0.40 -9.99 -4.22
CA LEU A 45 -1.44 -9.95 -3.20
C LEU A 45 -1.85 -8.52 -2.83
N GLY A 46 -1.00 -7.53 -3.09
CA GLY A 46 -1.25 -6.11 -2.88
C GLY A 46 -2.62 -5.63 -3.38
N PRO A 47 -3.04 -5.89 -4.63
CA PRO A 47 -4.37 -5.48 -5.11
C PRO A 47 -5.54 -6.19 -4.41
N LEU A 48 -5.31 -7.36 -3.81
CA LEU A 48 -6.32 -8.12 -3.07
C LEU A 48 -6.41 -7.68 -1.61
N LEU A 49 -5.27 -7.37 -0.98
CA LEU A 49 -5.20 -6.92 0.42
C LEU A 49 -5.33 -5.40 0.58
N THR A 50 -4.98 -4.62 -0.44
CA THR A 50 -5.25 -3.18 -0.43
C THR A 50 -6.76 -3.01 -0.57
N ARG A 51 -7.39 -2.80 0.59
CA ARG A 51 -8.77 -2.36 0.69
C ARG A 51 -8.86 -1.02 -0.03
N ARG A 52 -9.16 -1.05 -1.34
CA ARG A 52 -9.33 0.17 -2.14
C ARG A 52 -10.23 1.08 -1.34
N ALA A 53 -9.73 2.28 -1.01
CA ALA A 53 -10.54 3.27 -0.31
C ALA A 53 -11.85 3.39 -1.08
N SER A 54 -12.93 2.91 -0.47
CA SER A 54 -14.22 2.78 -1.15
C SER A 54 -14.53 4.12 -1.79
N ILE A 55 -15.14 4.13 -2.96
CA ILE A 55 -15.52 5.39 -3.62
C ILE A 55 -16.31 6.27 -2.64
N ARG A 56 -17.08 5.66 -1.73
CA ARG A 56 -17.75 6.34 -0.60
C ARG A 56 -16.81 7.08 0.35
N GLN A 57 -15.66 6.49 0.70
CA GLN A 57 -14.66 7.10 1.58
C GLN A 57 -13.95 8.25 0.87
N ARG A 58 -13.64 8.09 -0.42
CA ARG A 58 -13.09 9.18 -1.25
C ARG A 58 -14.06 10.35 -1.40
N LEU A 59 -15.36 10.08 -1.53
CA LEU A 59 -16.39 11.12 -1.58
C LEU A 59 -16.57 11.81 -0.23
N ARG A 60 -16.49 11.08 0.90
CA ARG A 60 -16.53 11.69 2.23
C ARG A 60 -15.36 12.65 2.46
N ALA A 61 -14.18 12.31 1.96
CA ALA A 61 -13.00 13.18 2.05
C ALA A 61 -13.14 14.50 1.26
N THR A 62 -14.17 14.64 0.41
CA THR A 62 -14.45 15.89 -0.31
C THR A 62 -15.43 16.83 0.42
N ARG A 63 -15.91 16.48 1.64
CA ARG A 63 -16.90 17.29 2.37
C ARG A 63 -16.38 18.68 2.75
N ASP A 64 -15.10 18.78 3.06
CA ASP A 64 -14.50 20.03 3.54
C ASP A 64 -14.12 21.00 2.41
N LEU A 65 -14.32 20.57 1.15
CA LEU A 65 -14.05 21.41 -0.02
C LEU A 65 -15.20 22.38 -0.30
N PRO A 66 -14.88 23.61 -0.78
CA PRO A 66 -15.87 24.52 -1.34
C PRO A 66 -16.71 23.83 -2.43
N ALA A 67 -17.98 24.21 -2.55
CA ALA A 67 -18.94 23.51 -3.41
C ALA A 67 -18.47 23.33 -4.88
N GLY A 68 -17.81 24.34 -5.46
CA GLY A 68 -17.23 24.26 -6.82
C GLY A 68 -16.08 23.25 -6.92
N GLU A 69 -15.15 23.28 -5.98
CA GLU A 69 -14.02 22.34 -5.92
C GLU A 69 -14.48 20.91 -5.64
N ARG A 70 -15.52 20.77 -4.83
CA ARG A 70 -16.14 19.49 -4.51
C ARG A 70 -16.75 18.83 -5.75
N LEU A 71 -17.42 19.59 -6.62
CA LEU A 71 -17.97 19.06 -7.89
C LEU A 71 -16.87 18.53 -8.81
N LEU A 72 -15.76 19.26 -8.95
CA LEU A 72 -14.60 18.82 -9.72
C LEU A 72 -13.93 17.58 -9.10
N ALA A 73 -13.77 17.56 -7.78
CA ALA A 73 -13.21 16.41 -7.08
C ALA A 73 -14.08 15.16 -7.28
N ILE A 74 -15.41 15.30 -7.22
CA ILE A 74 -16.36 14.21 -7.49
C ILE A 74 -16.26 13.74 -8.94
N ALA A 75 -16.19 14.65 -9.92
CA ALA A 75 -16.00 14.29 -11.32
C ALA A 75 -14.70 13.49 -11.53
N ARG A 76 -13.60 13.89 -10.89
CA ARG A 76 -12.31 13.17 -10.94
C ARG A 76 -12.38 11.79 -10.29
N ILE A 77 -13.03 11.68 -9.13
CA ILE A 77 -13.18 10.40 -8.42
C ILE A 77 -14.04 9.42 -9.22
N THR A 78 -15.04 9.93 -9.95
CA THR A 78 -16.05 9.11 -10.61
C THR A 78 -15.89 9.00 -12.14
N GLY A 79 -14.87 9.65 -12.70
CA GLY A 79 -14.55 9.71 -14.14
C GLY A 79 -15.56 10.48 -15.00
N ARG A 80 -16.68 10.90 -14.42
CA ARG A 80 -17.75 11.67 -15.07
C ARG A 80 -18.59 12.37 -14.01
N LEU A 81 -18.99 13.61 -14.27
CA LEU A 81 -19.92 14.31 -13.39
C LEU A 81 -21.32 13.65 -13.50
N PRO A 82 -21.96 13.26 -12.38
CA PRO A 82 -23.32 12.73 -12.40
C PRO A 82 -24.30 13.69 -13.11
N PRO A 83 -25.29 13.17 -13.86
CA PRO A 83 -26.21 14.02 -14.63
C PRO A 83 -26.93 15.05 -13.75
N ASP A 84 -27.38 14.65 -12.56
CA ASP A 84 -28.01 15.53 -11.55
C ASP A 84 -27.10 16.71 -11.13
N LEU A 85 -25.77 16.52 -11.17
CA LEU A 85 -24.79 17.55 -10.81
C LEU A 85 -24.28 18.32 -12.03
N ARG A 86 -24.57 17.84 -13.24
CA ARG A 86 -24.17 18.48 -14.49
C ARG A 86 -24.92 19.77 -14.70
N GLU A 87 -26.23 19.77 -14.50
CA GLU A 87 -27.04 21.00 -14.54
C GLU A 87 -26.68 21.96 -13.42
N ALA A 88 -26.38 21.44 -12.23
CA ALA A 88 -25.99 22.26 -11.09
C ALA A 88 -24.63 22.94 -11.27
N ALA A 89 -23.73 22.36 -12.07
CA ALA A 89 -22.44 22.97 -12.41
C ALA A 89 -22.57 24.16 -13.40
N TYR A 90 -23.63 24.21 -14.20
CA TYR A 90 -23.91 25.32 -15.11
C TYR A 90 -24.81 26.40 -14.50
N ARG A 91 -25.34 26.16 -13.29
CA ARG A 91 -26.18 27.12 -12.58
C ARG A 91 -25.30 28.15 -11.86
N ALA A 92 -25.69 29.42 -11.88
CA ALA A 92 -24.95 30.49 -11.20
C ALA A 92 -24.89 30.29 -9.67
N THR A 93 -25.85 29.56 -9.11
CA THR A 93 -25.89 29.20 -7.69
C THR A 93 -25.30 27.80 -7.52
N PRO A 94 -24.17 27.65 -6.79
CA PRO A 94 -23.60 26.34 -6.52
C PRO A 94 -24.59 25.49 -5.70
N PRO A 95 -24.70 24.17 -5.99
CA PRO A 95 -25.58 23.28 -5.25
C PRO A 95 -25.13 23.15 -3.79
N ASN A 96 -26.10 22.98 -2.90
CA ASN A 96 -25.82 22.83 -1.48
C ASN A 96 -25.10 21.51 -1.19
N ALA A 97 -24.31 21.48 -0.12
CA ALA A 97 -23.50 20.32 0.27
C ALA A 97 -24.30 19.02 0.40
N ASP A 98 -25.57 19.11 0.81
CA ASP A 98 -26.50 18.00 0.99
C ASP A 98 -27.09 17.47 -0.32
N GLU A 99 -27.28 18.34 -1.32
CA GLU A 99 -27.71 17.95 -2.67
C GLU A 99 -26.63 17.13 -3.36
N ILE A 100 -25.38 17.58 -3.23
CA ILE A 100 -24.20 16.88 -3.72
C ILE A 100 -24.08 15.49 -3.09
N GLU A 101 -24.31 15.38 -1.78
CA GLU A 101 -24.25 14.09 -1.08
C GLU A 101 -25.35 13.13 -1.53
N ARG A 102 -26.60 13.60 -1.68
CA ARG A 102 -27.72 12.79 -2.17
C ARG A 102 -27.51 12.30 -3.60
N ALA A 103 -27.10 13.18 -4.52
CA ALA A 103 -26.82 12.83 -5.91
C ALA A 103 -25.68 11.81 -6.02
N SER A 104 -24.64 11.99 -5.21
CA SER A 104 -23.52 11.05 -5.15
C SER A 104 -23.97 9.67 -4.65
N ARG A 105 -24.76 9.59 -3.57
CA ARG A 105 -25.21 8.30 -2.99
C ARG A 105 -26.13 7.49 -3.93
N ARG A 106 -27.02 8.15 -4.68
CA ARG A 106 -27.95 7.47 -5.61
C ARG A 106 -27.24 6.64 -6.69
N ARG A 107 -26.08 7.08 -7.16
CA ARG A 107 -25.33 6.38 -8.22
C ARG A 107 -24.61 5.12 -7.72
N PHE A 108 -24.26 5.02 -6.44
CA PHE A 108 -23.57 3.83 -5.88
C PHE A 108 -24.52 2.78 -5.33
N HIS A 109 -25.83 2.96 -5.54
CA HIS A 109 -26.88 2.00 -5.20
C HIS A 109 -27.60 1.43 -6.42
N ARG A 110 -27.17 1.78 -7.64
CA ARG A 110 -27.45 1.04 -8.88
C ARG A 110 -26.23 0.23 -9.25
#